data_AF-A0A8J8J5V5-F1
#
_entry.id   AF-A0A8J8J5V5-F1
#
_cell.length_a   1.000
_cell.length_b   1.000
_cell.length_c   1.000
_cell.angle_alpha   90.00
_cell.angle_beta   90.00
_cell.angle_gamma   90.00
#
_symmetry.space_group_name_H-M   'P 1'
#
loop_
_entity.id
_entity.type
_entity.pdbx_description
1 polymer ?
#
loop_
_entity_poly.entity_id
_entity_poly.type
_entity_poly.pdbx_seq_one_letter_code
_entity_poly.pdbx_strand_id
1 'polypeptide(L)'
;MEIPGYGKLEFNAVLFDLNGTLGVDGKVSDEVKELLARLADRYTVVVLSADTFGTLEEEFRGLPVRIERVSSGAEKAEIAEGYAPYVAVGNGNNDVAMLEKAELAFCVIGREGASVDALLASDVIVTDVRDAIEMLLNEKKLIATLRR
;
A
#
# COMPACT_ATOMS: atom_id res chain seq x y z
N MET A 1 -3.54 -15.48 -7.93
CA MET A 1 -3.12 -16.62 -7.09
C MET A 1 -4.33 -17.22 -6.38
N GLU A 2 -4.34 -18.52 -6.10
CA GLU A 2 -5.41 -19.20 -5.34
C GLU A 2 -5.02 -19.36 -3.87
N ILE A 3 -5.87 -18.89 -2.95
CA ILE A 3 -5.65 -19.00 -1.51
C ILE A 3 -6.74 -19.91 -0.90
N PRO A 4 -6.37 -21.07 -0.29
CA PRO A 4 -7.34 -22.02 0.27
C PRO A 4 -8.30 -21.36 1.26
N GLY A 5 -9.60 -21.48 1.03
CA GLY A 5 -10.64 -20.95 1.92
C GLY A 5 -10.82 -19.42 1.88
N TYR A 6 -9.93 -18.68 1.22
CA TYR A 6 -10.04 -17.23 1.01
C TYR A 6 -10.57 -16.90 -0.39
N GLY A 7 -10.11 -17.65 -1.40
CA GLY A 7 -10.52 -17.48 -2.80
C GLY A 7 -9.34 -17.11 -3.72
N LYS A 8 -9.70 -16.67 -4.92
CA LYS A 8 -8.74 -16.24 -5.94
C LYS A 8 -8.41 -14.76 -5.75
N LEU A 9 -7.14 -14.44 -5.59
CA LEU A 9 -6.62 -13.08 -5.49
C LEU A 9 -5.92 -12.69 -6.80
N GLU A 10 -6.42 -11.66 -7.49
CA GLU A 10 -5.84 -11.15 -8.74
C GLU A 10 -5.64 -9.64 -8.63
N PHE A 11 -4.45 -9.14 -8.95
CA PHE A 11 -4.16 -7.71 -8.95
C PHE A 11 -2.97 -7.42 -9.87
N ASN A 12 -2.94 -6.22 -10.42
CA ASN A 12 -1.85 -5.75 -11.29
C ASN A 12 -1.10 -4.55 -10.70
N ALA A 13 -1.71 -3.89 -9.71
CA ALA A 13 -1.16 -2.70 -9.08
C ALA A 13 -1.11 -2.85 -7.56
N VAL A 14 -0.13 -2.18 -6.95
CA VAL A 14 -0.02 -2.01 -5.50
C VAL A 14 0.06 -0.52 -5.21
N LEU A 15 -0.92 -0.05 -4.46
CA LEU A 15 -1.13 1.34 -4.12
C LEU A 15 -0.72 1.57 -2.67
N PHE A 16 0.05 2.63 -2.44
CA PHE A 16 0.56 2.99 -1.12
C PHE A 16 0.17 4.41 -0.77
N ASP A 17 -0.29 4.63 0.46
CA ASP A 17 -0.14 5.95 1.09
C ASP A 17 1.34 6.22 1.43
N LEU A 18 1.71 7.49 1.59
CA LEU A 18 3.05 7.89 2.00
C LEU A 18 3.24 7.96 3.52
N ASN A 19 2.54 8.87 4.21
CA ASN A 19 2.89 9.26 5.58
C ASN A 19 2.19 8.34 6.59
N GLY A 20 2.98 7.76 7.49
CA GLY A 20 2.50 6.71 8.38
C GLY A 20 2.41 5.32 7.73
N THR A 21 2.68 5.25 6.42
CA THR A 21 2.69 4.00 5.62
C THR A 21 4.09 3.70 5.07
N LEU A 22 4.49 4.32 3.94
CA LEU A 22 5.83 4.11 3.35
C LEU A 22 6.94 4.84 4.10
N GLY A 23 6.61 5.99 4.68
CA GLY A 23 7.56 6.87 5.33
C GLY A 23 7.01 7.46 6.62
N VAL A 24 7.92 8.07 7.37
CA VAL A 24 7.61 8.88 8.55
C VAL A 24 8.06 10.31 8.25
N ASP A 25 7.18 11.29 8.51
CA ASP A 25 7.44 12.70 8.22
C ASP A 25 7.88 12.95 6.76
N GLY A 26 7.27 12.24 5.80
CA GLY A 26 7.56 12.37 4.37
C GLY A 26 8.87 11.76 3.90
N LYS A 27 9.57 10.98 4.73
CA LYS A 27 10.86 10.33 4.40
C LYS A 27 10.73 8.82 4.30
N VAL A 28 11.23 8.26 3.21
CA VAL A 28 11.22 6.81 2.95
C VAL A 28 12.63 6.26 3.13
N SER A 29 12.78 5.15 3.86
CA SER A 29 14.09 4.54 4.07
C SER A 29 14.63 3.89 2.79
N ASP A 30 15.95 3.80 2.66
CA ASP A 30 16.59 3.16 1.51
C ASP A 30 16.15 1.69 1.35
N GLU A 31 15.98 0.96 2.45
CA GLU A 31 15.47 -0.41 2.44
C GLU A 31 14.06 -0.51 1.83
N VAL A 32 13.17 0.43 2.16
CA VAL A 32 11.82 0.46 1.56
C VAL A 32 11.91 0.81 0.08
N LYS A 33 12.78 1.74 -0.31
CA LYS A 33 13.01 2.10 -1.72
C LYS A 33 13.50 0.91 -2.55
N GLU A 34 14.44 0.13 -2.01
CA GLU A 34 14.92 -1.11 -2.64
C GLU A 34 13.81 -2.16 -2.79
N LEU A 35 12.96 -2.31 -1.77
CA LEU A 35 11.81 -3.22 -1.82
C LEU A 35 10.76 -2.77 -2.84
N LEU A 36 10.47 -1.47 -2.93
CA LEU A 36 9.56 -0.92 -3.94
C LEU A 36 10.09 -1.15 -5.36
N ALA A 37 11.39 -0.99 -5.59
CA ALA A 37 11.99 -1.28 -6.89
C ALA A 37 11.81 -2.76 -7.29
N ARG A 38 12.04 -3.68 -6.35
CA ARG A 38 11.82 -5.12 -6.57
C ARG A 38 10.34 -5.46 -6.77
N LEU A 39 9.44 -4.73 -6.11
CA LEU A 39 8.00 -4.90 -6.27
C LEU A 39 7.54 -4.42 -7.66
N ALA A 40 8.13 -3.33 -8.16
CA ALA A 40 7.85 -2.76 -9.47
C ALA A 40 8.24 -3.67 -10.64
N ASP A 41 9.18 -4.61 -10.44
CA ASP A 41 9.49 -5.65 -11.44
C ASP A 41 8.31 -6.60 -11.71
N ARG A 42 7.31 -6.63 -10.81
CA ARG A 42 6.17 -7.55 -10.88
C ARG A 42 4.82 -6.85 -11.02
N TYR A 43 4.68 -5.66 -10.45
CA TYR A 43 3.42 -4.94 -10.37
C TYR A 43 3.59 -3.47 -10.72
N THR A 44 2.51 -2.82 -11.11
CA THR A 44 2.46 -1.35 -11.13
C THR A 44 2.46 -0.84 -9.69
N VAL A 45 3.54 -0.17 -9.26
CA VAL A 45 3.61 0.45 -7.94
C VAL A 45 3.19 1.92 -8.04
N VAL A 46 2.23 2.33 -7.21
CA VAL A 46 1.68 3.69 -7.20
C VAL A 46 1.73 4.25 -5.78
N VAL A 47 2.23 5.47 -5.63
CA VAL A 47 2.24 6.21 -4.37
C VAL A 47 1.23 7.35 -4.46
N LEU A 48 0.24 7.35 -3.57
CA LEU A 48 -0.82 8.34 -3.46
C LEU A 48 -0.54 9.25 -2.26
N SER A 49 -0.31 10.54 -2.49
CA SER A 49 0.01 11.46 -1.39
C SER A 49 -0.50 12.88 -1.64
N ALA A 50 -0.83 13.59 -0.57
CA ALA A 50 -1.08 15.03 -0.60
C ALA A 50 0.19 15.88 -0.78
N ASP A 51 1.37 15.25 -0.70
CA ASP A 51 2.68 15.91 -0.75
C ASP A 51 2.80 17.12 0.20
N THR A 52 2.27 16.99 1.42
CA THR A 52 2.24 18.07 2.40
C THR A 52 3.63 18.65 2.72
N PHE A 53 4.68 17.83 2.56
CA PHE A 53 6.07 18.20 2.83
C PHE A 53 6.85 18.63 1.58
N GLY A 54 6.28 18.49 0.38
CA GLY A 54 6.97 18.81 -0.88
C GLY A 54 8.12 17.86 -1.23
N THR A 55 8.20 16.69 -0.59
CA THR A 55 9.32 15.75 -0.73
C THR A 55 9.05 14.65 -1.75
N LEU A 56 7.81 14.52 -2.25
CA LEU A 56 7.36 13.36 -3.01
C LEU A 56 8.22 13.08 -4.25
N GLU A 57 8.52 14.10 -5.07
CA GLU A 57 9.34 13.90 -6.27
C GLU A 57 10.81 13.58 -5.98
N GLU A 58 11.35 14.08 -4.87
CA GLU A 58 12.74 13.83 -4.50
C GLU A 58 12.91 12.44 -3.90
N GLU A 59 12.00 12.03 -3.01
CA GLU A 59 12.04 10.73 -2.34
C GLU A 59 11.96 9.55 -3.31
N PHE A 60 11.16 9.70 -4.37
CA PHE A 60 10.94 8.66 -5.36
C PHE A 60 11.72 8.87 -6.66
N ARG A 61 12.65 9.84 -6.69
CA ARG A 61 13.45 10.13 -7.89
C ARG A 61 14.25 8.92 -8.32
N GLY A 62 14.05 8.49 -9.57
CA GLY A 62 14.76 7.35 -10.16
C GLY A 62 14.23 5.98 -9.73
N LEU A 63 13.19 5.92 -8.89
CA LEU A 63 12.49 4.68 -8.60
C LEU A 63 11.42 4.39 -9.67
N PRO A 64 11.20 3.12 -10.01
CA PRO A 64 10.20 2.70 -10.99
C PRO A 64 8.77 2.72 -10.39
N VAL A 65 8.36 3.84 -9.79
CA VAL A 65 7.04 4.02 -9.17
C VAL A 65 6.27 5.15 -9.84
N ARG A 66 4.94 5.03 -9.87
CA ARG A 66 4.04 6.12 -10.27
C ARG A 66 3.69 6.96 -9.04
N ILE A 67 3.58 8.27 -9.25
CA ILE A 67 3.25 9.23 -8.20
C ILE A 67 1.93 9.88 -8.58
N GLU A 68 0.95 9.80 -7.69
CA GLU A 68 -0.36 10.41 -7.83
C GLU A 68 -0.57 11.40 -6.67
N ARG A 69 -0.80 12.67 -7.02
CA ARG A 69 -1.06 13.72 -6.03
C ARG A 69 -2.54 13.76 -5.72
N VAL A 70 -2.91 13.68 -4.44
CA VAL A 70 -4.32 13.59 -4.00
C VAL A 70 -4.59 14.58 -2.87
N SER A 71 -5.72 15.27 -2.92
CA SER A 71 -6.09 16.29 -1.92
C SER A 71 -7.06 15.80 -0.85
N SER A 72 -7.70 14.65 -1.07
CA SER A 72 -8.68 14.06 -0.16
C SER A 72 -8.72 12.53 -0.24
N GLY A 73 -9.30 11.88 0.77
CA GLY A 73 -9.53 10.43 0.72
C GLY A 73 -10.51 9.99 -0.36
N ALA A 74 -11.48 10.85 -0.72
CA ALA A 74 -12.42 10.58 -1.81
C ALA A 74 -11.70 10.56 -3.17
N GLU A 75 -10.87 11.56 -3.43
CA GLU A 75 -10.03 11.62 -4.65
C GLU A 75 -9.02 10.48 -4.69
N LYS A 76 -8.43 10.12 -3.55
CA LYS A 76 -7.54 8.95 -3.44
C LYS A 76 -8.25 7.66 -3.88
N ALA A 77 -9.48 7.44 -3.42
CA ALA A 77 -10.27 6.28 -3.81
C ALA A 77 -10.68 6.32 -5.31
N GLU A 78 -11.02 7.49 -5.84
CA GLU A 78 -11.35 7.67 -7.27
C GLU A 78 -10.15 7.35 -8.17
N ILE A 79 -8.96 7.86 -7.84
CA ILE A 79 -7.74 7.55 -8.59
C ILE A 79 -7.41 6.06 -8.46
N ALA A 80 -7.59 5.47 -7.28
CA ALA A 80 -7.32 4.05 -7.05
C ALA A 80 -8.17 3.14 -7.95
N GLU A 81 -9.43 3.50 -8.23
CA GLU A 81 -10.27 2.74 -9.16
C GLU A 81 -9.66 2.64 -10.57
N GLY A 82 -8.91 3.64 -11.02
CA GLY A 82 -8.18 3.62 -12.29
C GLY A 82 -7.07 2.54 -12.36
N TYR A 83 -6.67 2.00 -11.21
CA TYR A 83 -5.66 0.95 -11.08
C TYR A 83 -6.25 -0.44 -10.77
N ALA A 84 -7.58 -0.58 -10.71
CA ALA A 84 -8.22 -1.85 -10.41
C ALA A 84 -7.91 -2.93 -11.48
N PRO A 85 -7.73 -4.21 -11.08
CA PRO A 85 -7.68 -4.70 -9.70
C PRO A 85 -6.34 -4.38 -9.00
N TYR A 86 -6.40 -3.96 -7.73
CA TYR A 86 -5.24 -3.51 -6.95
C TYR A 86 -5.18 -4.06 -5.53
N VAL A 87 -3.98 -4.04 -4.95
CA VAL A 87 -3.71 -4.13 -3.52
C VAL A 87 -3.52 -2.74 -2.96
N ALA A 88 -4.07 -2.47 -1.78
CA ALA A 88 -3.90 -1.20 -1.09
C ALA A 88 -3.11 -1.36 0.21
N VAL A 89 -2.26 -0.39 0.50
CA VAL A 89 -1.49 -0.30 1.75
C VAL A 89 -1.64 1.11 2.30
N GLY A 90 -2.15 1.22 3.52
CA GLY A 90 -2.41 2.50 4.17
C GLY A 90 -2.44 2.39 5.69
N ASN A 91 -2.71 3.51 6.36
CA ASN A 91 -2.85 3.54 7.82
C ASN A 91 -3.89 4.56 8.32
N GLY A 92 -4.33 5.50 7.47
CA GLY A 92 -5.13 6.65 7.86
C GLY A 92 -6.61 6.57 7.46
N ASN A 93 -7.43 7.44 8.05
CA ASN A 93 -8.86 7.55 7.71
C ASN A 93 -9.10 7.96 6.25
N ASN A 94 -8.16 8.68 5.64
CA ASN A 94 -8.19 9.03 4.23
C ASN A 94 -7.92 7.84 3.29
N ASP A 95 -7.48 6.69 3.82
CA ASP A 95 -7.21 5.48 3.03
C ASP A 95 -8.38 4.51 3.02
N VAL A 96 -9.33 4.63 3.97
CA VAL A 96 -10.42 3.66 4.21
C VAL A 96 -11.15 3.29 2.92
N ALA A 97 -11.61 4.28 2.15
CA ALA A 97 -12.37 4.01 0.93
C ALA A 97 -11.55 3.33 -0.18
N MET A 98 -10.22 3.50 -0.19
CA MET A 98 -9.30 2.78 -1.08
C MET A 98 -9.06 1.35 -0.57
N LEU A 99 -8.90 1.18 0.75
CA LEU A 99 -8.70 -0.13 1.37
C LEU A 99 -9.92 -1.03 1.17
N GLU A 100 -11.14 -0.54 1.41
CA GLU A 100 -12.39 -1.30 1.28
C GLU A 100 -12.66 -1.82 -0.14
N LYS A 101 -12.09 -1.17 -1.15
CA LYS A 101 -12.27 -1.51 -2.58
C LYS A 101 -11.14 -2.37 -3.13
N ALA A 102 -10.09 -2.61 -2.35
CA ALA A 102 -8.94 -3.40 -2.80
C ALA A 102 -9.26 -4.89 -2.82
N GLU A 103 -8.55 -5.64 -3.66
CA GLU A 103 -8.63 -7.11 -3.68
C GLU A 103 -7.91 -7.73 -2.46
N LEU A 104 -6.95 -6.97 -1.92
CA LEU A 104 -6.28 -7.22 -0.66
C LEU A 104 -5.85 -5.88 -0.07
N ALA A 105 -6.18 -5.66 1.20
CA ALA A 105 -5.85 -4.44 1.92
C ALA A 105 -4.92 -4.72 3.10
N PHE A 106 -3.85 -3.93 3.20
CA PHE A 106 -2.93 -3.91 4.32
C PHE A 106 -3.09 -2.64 5.15
N CYS A 107 -3.19 -2.80 6.46
CA CYS A 107 -3.05 -1.70 7.41
C CYS A 107 -1.67 -1.76 8.08
N VAL A 108 -0.93 -0.64 8.04
CA VAL A 108 0.38 -0.49 8.68
C VAL A 108 0.24 0.22 10.01
N ILE A 109 0.50 -0.47 11.11
CA ILE A 109 0.61 0.13 12.45
C ILE A 109 2.06 0.58 12.66
N GLY A 110 2.41 1.70 12.02
CA GLY A 110 3.74 2.29 12.08
C GLY A 110 3.97 3.17 13.31
N ARG A 111 5.03 3.98 13.27
CA ARG A 111 5.41 4.89 14.38
C ARG A 111 4.40 6.03 14.61
N GLU A 112 3.60 6.35 13.61
CA GLU A 112 2.53 7.35 13.67
C GLU A 112 1.18 6.74 14.10
N GLY A 113 1.16 5.43 14.37
CA GLY A 113 -0.05 4.67 14.62
C GLY A 113 -0.85 4.38 13.36
N ALA A 114 -2.07 3.89 13.55
CA ALA A 114 -3.06 3.66 12.49
C ALA A 114 -4.45 4.01 13.02
N SER A 115 -5.34 4.42 12.13
CA SER A 115 -6.73 4.64 12.52
C SER A 115 -7.47 3.32 12.70
N VAL A 116 -8.44 3.33 13.61
CA VAL A 116 -9.30 2.15 13.85
C VAL A 116 -10.06 1.79 12.59
N ASP A 117 -10.54 2.78 11.84
CA ASP A 117 -11.32 2.55 10.62
C ASP A 117 -10.46 1.92 9.52
N ALA A 118 -9.21 2.36 9.33
CA ALA A 118 -8.29 1.74 8.38
C ALA A 118 -7.93 0.30 8.78
N LEU A 119 -7.76 0.05 10.08
CA LEU A 119 -7.53 -1.30 10.60
C LEU A 119 -8.71 -2.23 10.30
N LEU A 120 -9.95 -1.78 10.54
CA LEU A 120 -11.15 -2.58 10.29
C LEU A 120 -11.48 -2.75 8.80
N ALA A 121 -11.01 -1.83 7.94
CA ALA A 121 -11.13 -1.90 6.50
C ALA A 121 -10.04 -2.75 5.82
N SER A 122 -9.15 -3.39 6.58
CA SER A 122 -8.01 -4.16 6.06
C SER A 122 -8.14 -5.66 6.27
N ASP A 123 -7.51 -6.44 5.41
CA ASP A 123 -7.44 -7.90 5.52
C ASP A 123 -6.23 -8.37 6.34
N VAL A 124 -5.13 -7.63 6.26
CA VAL A 124 -3.86 -7.95 6.92
C VAL A 124 -3.33 -6.72 7.65
N ILE A 125 -2.90 -6.93 8.88
CA ILE A 125 -2.25 -5.91 9.70
C ILE A 125 -0.77 -6.24 9.81
N VAL A 126 0.07 -5.27 9.54
CA VAL A 126 1.52 -5.34 9.76
C VAL A 126 1.98 -4.18 10.63
N THR A 127 3.12 -4.33 11.30
CA THR A 127 3.73 -3.26 12.10
C THR A 127 4.79 -2.48 11.32
N ASP A 128 5.14 -2.95 10.13
CA ASP A 128 6.13 -2.34 9.25
C ASP A 128 5.75 -2.59 7.78
N VAL A 129 5.84 -1.56 6.95
CA VAL A 129 5.50 -1.66 5.52
C VAL A 129 6.41 -2.62 4.75
N ARG A 130 7.64 -2.84 5.24
CA ARG A 130 8.57 -3.84 4.68
C ARG A 130 7.95 -5.23 4.71
N ASP A 131 7.22 -5.58 5.78
CA ASP A 131 6.55 -6.87 5.88
C ASP A 131 5.45 -7.02 4.83
N ALA A 132 4.64 -5.98 4.60
CA ALA A 132 3.62 -5.99 3.55
C ALA A 132 4.24 -6.20 2.16
N ILE A 133 5.30 -5.45 1.82
CA ILE A 133 5.99 -5.59 0.54
C ILE A 133 6.61 -6.99 0.39
N GLU A 134 7.24 -7.51 1.44
CA GLU A 134 7.80 -8.86 1.42
C GLU A 134 6.73 -9.95 1.28
N MET A 135 5.54 -9.76 1.85
CA MET A 135 4.41 -10.66 1.65
C MET A 135 3.96 -10.64 0.19
N LEU A 136 3.89 -9.47 -0.45
CA LEU A 136 3.55 -9.33 -1.87
C LEU A 136 4.62 -9.91 -2.81
N LEU A 137 5.88 -9.91 -2.39
CA LEU A 137 6.99 -10.56 -3.11
C LEU A 137 7.04 -12.08 -2.89
N ASN A 138 6.36 -12.60 -1.86
CA ASN A 138 6.37 -14.01 -1.47
C ASN A 138 4.96 -14.54 -1.20
N GLU A 139 4.37 -15.11 -2.24
CA GLU A 139 3.06 -15.75 -2.23
C GLU A 139 2.82 -16.71 -1.06
N LYS A 140 3.86 -17.41 -0.58
CA LYS A 140 3.72 -18.35 0.54
C LYS A 140 3.36 -17.64 1.85
N LYS A 141 3.86 -16.42 2.07
CA LYS A 141 3.53 -15.62 3.26
C LYS A 141 2.05 -15.21 3.21
N LEU A 142 1.58 -14.73 2.05
CA LEU A 142 0.17 -14.39 1.84
C LEU A 142 -0.76 -15.58 2.10
N ILE A 143 -0.45 -16.73 1.51
CA ILE A 143 -1.26 -17.95 1.69
C ILE A 143 -1.30 -18.38 3.15
N ALA A 144 -0.15 -18.34 3.85
CA ALA A 144 -0.08 -18.73 5.26
C ALA A 144 -0.94 -17.84 6.16
N THR A 145 -1.01 -16.54 5.87
CA THR A 145 -1.79 -15.56 6.62
C THR A 145 -3.29 -15.62 6.30
N LEU A 146 -3.65 -15.76 5.03
CA LEU A 146 -5.04 -15.55 4.56
C LEU A 146 -5.87 -16.83 4.46
N ARG A 147 -5.23 -18.02 4.40
CA ARG A 147 -5.97 -19.29 4.28
C ARG A 147 -6.98 -19.48 5.43
N ARG A 148 -8.10 -20.12 5.13
CA ARG A 148 -9.15 -20.48 6.10
C ARG A 148 -9.33 -21.98 6.21
#